data_AF-A0A6J8BRA7-F1
#
_entry.id   AF-A0A6J8BRA7-F1
#
_cell.length_a   1.000
_cell.length_b   1.000
_cell.length_c   1.000
_cell.angle_alpha   90.00
_cell.angle_beta   90.00
_cell.angle_gamma   90.00
#
_symmetry.space_group_name_H-M   'P 1'
#
loop_
_entity.id
_entity.type
_entity.pdbx_description
1 polymer ?
#
loop_
_entity_poly.entity_id
_entity_poly.type
_entity_poly.pdbx_seq_one_letter_code
_entity_poly.pdbx_strand_id
1 'polypeptide(L)'
;MELQAENDIDKNWMSLLKIIQDMDKKYIPTKERKKAKENHKAIWSYIKSKTKTKEEIGDLHIDLEDTKSDKTEDNSTKAKILVDYFSSVFTKKPDGQVPLPNQVPVINKMSNQIIKEDVVLKHLSSLKMDKSPGMDKLHPILLKKLAESIAKPLCIIFNQSLDSK
;
A
#
# COMPACT_ATOMS: atom_id res chain seq x y z
N MET A 1 6.15 -8.56 34.28
CA MET A 1 5.31 -7.38 33.97
C MET A 1 4.94 -7.35 32.49
N GLU A 2 5.84 -7.70 31.56
CA GLU A 2 5.54 -7.88 30.12
C GLU A 2 4.58 -9.04 29.81
N LEU A 3 4.71 -10.19 30.50
CA LEU A 3 3.80 -11.34 30.36
C LEU A 3 2.33 -11.01 30.63
N GLN A 4 2.05 -10.00 31.46
CA GLN A 4 0.68 -9.57 31.76
C GLN A 4 0.12 -8.72 30.61
N ALA A 5 0.95 -7.85 30.03
CA ALA A 5 0.57 -6.96 28.94
C ALA A 5 0.36 -7.73 27.61
N GLU A 6 1.19 -8.73 27.32
CA GLU A 6 1.04 -9.58 26.13
C GLU A 6 -0.23 -10.44 26.22
N ASN A 7 -0.52 -10.97 27.42
CA ASN A 7 -1.74 -11.73 27.71
C ASN A 7 -3.02 -10.86 27.67
N ASP A 8 -2.92 -9.57 28.03
CA ASP A 8 -4.03 -8.62 27.90
C ASP A 8 -4.26 -8.18 26.45
N ILE A 9 -3.22 -8.03 25.63
CA ILE A 9 -3.34 -7.79 24.19
C ILE A 9 -3.99 -8.99 23.50
N ASP A 10 -3.56 -10.21 23.82
CA ASP A 10 -4.12 -11.43 23.25
C ASP A 10 -5.59 -11.64 23.67
N LYS A 11 -5.93 -11.37 24.94
CA LYS A 11 -7.33 -11.41 25.40
C LYS A 11 -8.19 -10.35 24.71
N ASN A 12 -7.66 -9.14 24.54
CA ASN A 12 -8.37 -8.07 23.84
C ASN A 12 -8.56 -8.39 22.36
N TRP A 13 -7.54 -8.94 21.70
CA TRP A 13 -7.60 -9.40 20.32
C TRP A 13 -8.59 -10.55 20.13
N MET A 14 -8.60 -11.53 21.04
CA MET A 14 -9.56 -12.64 21.01
C MET A 14 -10.99 -12.14 21.24
N SER A 15 -11.17 -11.13 22.09
CA SER A 15 -12.47 -10.47 22.31
C SER A 15 -12.93 -9.71 21.06
N LEU A 16 -12.05 -8.96 20.40
CA LEU A 16 -12.30 -8.30 19.12
C LEU A 16 -12.62 -9.29 18.00
N LEU A 17 -11.83 -10.36 17.86
CA LEU A 17 -12.07 -11.42 16.89
C LEU A 17 -13.44 -12.07 17.09
N LYS A 18 -13.85 -12.27 18.34
CA LYS A 18 -15.17 -12.83 18.65
C LYS A 18 -16.29 -11.89 18.26
N ILE A 19 -16.15 -10.59 18.54
CA ILE A 19 -17.08 -9.56 18.09
C ILE A 19 -17.17 -9.55 16.56
N ILE A 20 -16.03 -9.57 15.85
CA ILE A 20 -15.99 -9.59 14.38
C ILE A 20 -16.70 -10.85 13.85
N GLN A 21 -16.41 -12.02 14.41
CA GLN A 21 -17.06 -13.28 14.02
C GLN A 21 -18.57 -13.26 14.26
N ASP A 22 -19.02 -12.67 15.36
CA ASP A 22 -20.44 -12.59 15.68
C ASP A 22 -21.16 -11.54 14.82
N MET A 23 -20.49 -10.44 14.46
CA MET A 23 -20.96 -9.49 13.46
C MET A 23 -21.06 -10.16 12.07
N ASP A 24 -20.05 -10.92 11.65
CA ASP A 24 -20.08 -11.69 10.40
C ASP A 24 -21.24 -12.70 10.40
N LYS A 25 -21.48 -13.40 11.51
CA LYS A 25 -22.61 -14.33 11.64
C LYS A 25 -23.96 -13.61 11.55
N LYS A 26 -24.06 -12.42 12.13
CA LYS A 26 -25.29 -11.62 12.22
C LYS A 26 -25.65 -10.97 10.89
N TYR A 27 -24.67 -10.42 10.17
CA TYR A 27 -24.90 -9.62 8.96
C TYR A 27 -24.64 -10.38 7.65
N ILE A 28 -23.85 -11.46 7.67
CA ILE A 28 -23.56 -12.27 6.47
C ILE A 28 -24.35 -13.58 6.51
N PRO A 29 -25.20 -13.86 5.50
CA PRO A 29 -25.98 -15.09 5.42
C PRO A 29 -25.09 -16.35 5.45
N THR A 30 -25.56 -17.39 6.15
CA THR A 30 -24.85 -18.66 6.30
C THR A 30 -24.46 -19.29 4.95
N LYS A 31 -25.27 -19.11 3.91
CA LYS A 31 -24.98 -19.60 2.55
C LYS A 31 -23.72 -18.96 1.95
N GLU A 32 -23.51 -17.66 2.14
CA GLU A 32 -22.34 -16.96 1.59
C GLU A 32 -21.10 -17.27 2.43
N ARG A 33 -21.23 -17.47 3.74
CA ARG A 33 -20.16 -17.97 4.61
C ARG A 33 -19.70 -19.38 4.24
N LYS A 34 -20.61 -20.26 3.84
CA LYS A 34 -20.25 -21.61 3.37
C LYS A 34 -19.48 -21.54 2.05
N LYS A 35 -19.96 -20.75 1.08
CA LYS A 35 -19.24 -20.50 -0.19
C LYS A 35 -17.87 -19.87 0.04
N ALA A 36 -17.71 -19.04 1.07
CA ALA A 36 -16.45 -18.40 1.42
C ALA A 36 -15.34 -19.39 1.80
N LYS A 37 -15.70 -20.59 2.30
CA LYS A 37 -14.75 -21.65 2.62
C LYS A 37 -14.08 -22.22 1.37
N GLU A 38 -14.78 -22.20 0.24
CA GLU A 38 -14.27 -22.66 -1.07
C GLU A 38 -13.71 -21.47 -1.88
N ASN A 39 -14.36 -20.31 -1.80
CA ASN A 39 -13.96 -19.08 -2.49
C ASN A 39 -14.11 -17.86 -1.58
N HIS A 40 -12.99 -17.39 -1.03
CA HIS A 40 -12.94 -16.22 -0.13
C HIS A 40 -13.57 -14.94 -0.72
N LYS A 41 -13.69 -14.81 -2.05
CA LYS A 41 -14.35 -13.66 -2.71
C LYS A 41 -15.87 -13.67 -2.59
N ALA A 42 -16.50 -14.77 -2.17
CA ALA A 42 -17.95 -14.86 -2.02
C ALA A 42 -18.50 -13.83 -1.01
N ILE A 43 -17.77 -13.60 0.09
CA ILE A 43 -18.13 -12.59 1.09
C ILE A 43 -18.04 -11.18 0.49
N TRP A 44 -16.94 -10.87 -0.18
CA TRP A 44 -16.75 -9.56 -0.81
C TRP A 44 -17.78 -9.27 -1.91
N SER A 45 -18.14 -10.28 -2.71
CA SER A 45 -19.22 -10.19 -3.69
C SER A 45 -20.57 -9.90 -3.01
N TYR A 46 -20.88 -10.60 -1.91
CA TYR A 46 -22.09 -10.34 -1.13
C TYR A 46 -22.10 -8.92 -0.54
N ILE A 47 -21.01 -8.48 0.08
CA ILE A 47 -20.88 -7.12 0.63
C ILE A 47 -21.05 -6.08 -0.48
N LYS A 48 -20.40 -6.26 -1.64
CA LYS A 48 -20.55 -5.39 -2.81
C LYS A 48 -22.01 -5.33 -3.29
N SER A 49 -22.74 -6.46 -3.24
CA SER A 49 -24.17 -6.48 -3.61
C SER A 49 -25.09 -5.73 -2.63
N LYS A 50 -24.64 -5.48 -1.39
CA LYS A 50 -25.39 -4.80 -0.33
C LYS A 50 -24.99 -3.35 -0.12
N THR A 51 -23.87 -2.92 -0.67
CA THR A 51 -23.40 -1.53 -0.61
C THR A 51 -24.11 -0.69 -1.67
N LYS A 52 -24.55 0.52 -1.29
CA LYS A 52 -25.24 1.46 -2.20
C LYS A 52 -24.28 2.14 -3.17
N THR A 53 -23.06 2.39 -2.71
CA THR A 53 -21.96 2.93 -3.50
C THR A 53 -21.28 1.80 -4.24
N LYS A 54 -21.47 1.74 -5.55
CA LYS A 54 -20.59 0.97 -6.43
C LYS A 54 -19.41 1.87 -6.76
N GLU A 55 -18.19 1.43 -6.45
CA GLU A 55 -16.94 2.07 -6.89
C GLU A 55 -16.71 1.85 -8.39
N GLU A 56 -17.72 2.16 -9.19
CA GLU A 56 -17.65 2.09 -10.64
C GLU A 56 -17.40 3.50 -11.15
N ILE A 57 -16.47 3.63 -12.09
CA ILE A 57 -16.24 4.87 -12.80
C ILE A 57 -17.56 5.22 -13.49
N GLY A 58 -18.11 6.40 -13.22
CA GLY A 58 -19.34 6.87 -13.86
C GLY A 58 -19.21 6.91 -15.38
N ASP A 59 -20.33 6.98 -16.09
CA ASP A 59 -20.28 7.05 -17.55
C ASP A 59 -19.65 8.38 -17.98
N LEU A 60 -18.63 8.27 -18.82
CA LEU A 60 -17.86 9.41 -19.31
C LEU A 60 -18.51 9.93 -20.60
N HIS A 61 -18.35 11.20 -20.90
CA HIS A 61 -18.68 11.72 -22.23
C HIS A 61 -17.69 11.17 -23.25
N ILE A 62 -18.21 10.68 -24.39
CA ILE A 62 -17.38 10.19 -25.50
C ILE A 62 -16.50 11.31 -26.04
N ASP A 63 -17.02 12.52 -26.11
CA ASP A 63 -16.25 13.73 -26.37
C ASP A 63 -16.00 14.47 -25.07
N LEU A 64 -14.73 14.65 -24.71
CA LEU A 64 -14.31 15.33 -23.47
C LEU A 64 -14.60 16.83 -23.51
N GLU A 65 -14.74 17.42 -24.70
CA GLU A 65 -14.97 18.86 -24.89
C GLU A 65 -16.47 19.19 -25.02
N ASP A 66 -17.31 18.21 -25.38
CA ASP A 66 -18.76 18.40 -25.52
C ASP A 66 -19.56 17.69 -24.41
N THR A 67 -20.06 18.49 -23.47
CA THR A 67 -20.94 18.03 -22.37
C THR A 67 -22.31 17.51 -22.84
N LYS A 68 -22.66 17.65 -24.12
CA LYS A 68 -23.86 17.07 -24.72
C LYS A 68 -23.60 15.76 -25.47
N SER A 69 -22.34 15.33 -25.58
CA SER A 69 -22.02 14.09 -26.25
C SER A 69 -22.67 12.90 -25.55
N ASP A 70 -22.90 11.85 -26.32
CA ASP A 70 -23.29 10.55 -25.77
C ASP A 70 -22.27 10.07 -24.73
N LYS A 71 -22.75 9.25 -23.80
CA LYS A 71 -21.94 8.70 -22.71
C LYS A 71 -21.46 7.30 -23.03
N THR A 72 -20.37 6.87 -22.41
CA THR A 72 -19.82 5.52 -22.54
C THR A 72 -20.82 4.46 -22.09
N GLU A 73 -21.02 3.44 -22.92
CA GLU A 73 -21.89 2.30 -22.59
C GLU A 73 -21.12 1.12 -21.97
N ASP A 74 -19.83 0.98 -22.28
CA ASP A 74 -19.01 -0.16 -21.89
C ASP A 74 -17.67 0.25 -21.26
N ASN A 75 -17.12 -0.65 -20.46
CA ASN A 75 -15.85 -0.43 -19.75
C ASN A 75 -14.64 -0.32 -20.70
N SER A 76 -14.71 -0.88 -21.91
CA SER A 76 -13.60 -0.79 -22.87
C SER A 76 -13.51 0.62 -23.46
N THR A 77 -14.64 1.19 -23.88
CA THR A 77 -14.69 2.59 -24.34
C THR A 77 -14.30 3.56 -23.23
N LYS A 78 -14.78 3.32 -22.00
CA LYS A 78 -14.39 4.10 -20.82
C LYS A 78 -12.88 4.07 -20.58
N ALA A 79 -12.25 2.90 -20.71
CA ALA A 79 -10.80 2.76 -20.59
C ALA A 79 -10.05 3.50 -21.71
N LYS A 80 -10.52 3.45 -22.96
CA LYS A 80 -9.90 4.15 -24.09
C LYS A 80 -9.89 5.67 -23.88
N ILE A 81 -11.04 6.26 -23.52
CA ILE A 81 -11.15 7.70 -23.25
C ILE A 81 -10.18 8.13 -22.15
N LEU A 82 -10.07 7.35 -21.08
CA LEU A 82 -9.10 7.63 -20.01
C LEU A 82 -7.66 7.53 -20.50
N VAL A 83 -7.33 6.51 -21.29
CA VAL A 83 -5.99 6.35 -21.88
C VAL A 83 -5.64 7.55 -22.76
N ASP A 84 -6.56 7.98 -23.61
CA ASP A 84 -6.34 9.12 -24.52
C ASP A 84 -6.18 10.42 -23.73
N TYR A 85 -7.02 10.67 -22.72
CA TYR A 85 -6.91 11.83 -21.84
C TYR A 85 -5.59 11.84 -21.05
N PHE A 86 -5.23 10.72 -20.42
CA PHE A 86 -3.97 10.66 -19.67
C PHE A 86 -2.77 10.81 -20.61
N SER A 87 -2.83 10.22 -21.80
CA SER A 87 -1.81 10.38 -22.86
C SER A 87 -1.65 11.84 -23.29
N SER A 88 -2.73 12.63 -23.33
CA SER A 88 -2.68 14.04 -23.76
C SER A 88 -2.01 14.96 -22.75
N VAL A 89 -2.13 14.68 -21.44
CA VAL A 89 -1.48 15.47 -20.38
C VAL A 89 -0.02 15.09 -20.14
N PHE A 90 0.45 13.98 -20.71
CA PHE A 90 1.88 13.65 -20.66
C PHE A 90 2.69 14.61 -21.55
N THR A 91 3.82 15.06 -21.01
CA THR A 91 4.79 15.84 -21.78
C THR A 91 5.36 14.98 -22.91
N LYS A 92 5.03 15.32 -24.15
CA LYS A 92 5.65 14.73 -25.34
C LYS A 92 7.11 15.16 -25.36
N LYS A 93 8.02 14.22 -25.04
CA LYS A 93 9.46 14.48 -25.16
C LYS A 93 9.78 14.65 -26.66
N PRO A 94 10.57 15.65 -27.04
CA PRO A 94 11.06 15.74 -28.42
C PRO A 94 11.89 14.49 -28.74
N ASP A 95 11.78 13.99 -29.97
CA ASP A 95 12.66 12.92 -30.46
C ASP A 95 14.09 13.45 -30.48
N GLY A 96 14.93 12.95 -29.58
CA GLY A 96 16.29 13.42 -29.39
C GLY A 96 16.87 13.10 -28.01
N GLN A 97 18.10 13.57 -27.76
CA GLN A 97 18.70 13.49 -26.44
C GLN A 97 17.87 14.36 -25.49
N VAL A 98 17.32 13.75 -24.44
CA VAL A 98 16.76 14.51 -23.31
C VAL A 98 17.85 15.45 -22.84
N PRO A 99 17.61 16.78 -22.80
CA PRO A 99 18.63 17.70 -22.31
C PRO A 99 19.01 17.24 -20.91
N LEU A 100 20.31 16.94 -20.73
CA LEU A 100 20.83 16.66 -19.41
C LEU A 100 20.41 17.84 -18.53
N PRO A 101 19.80 17.59 -17.35
CA PRO A 101 19.47 18.67 -16.46
C PRO A 101 20.73 19.50 -16.25
N ASN A 102 20.60 20.83 -16.35
CA ASN A 102 21.71 21.73 -16.11
C ASN A 102 22.39 21.31 -14.82
N GLN A 103 23.65 20.87 -14.93
CA GLN A 103 24.42 20.48 -13.76
C GLN A 103 24.65 21.75 -12.96
N VAL A 104 23.78 21.99 -11.98
CA VAL A 104 24.04 22.99 -10.96
C VAL A 104 25.32 22.58 -10.25
N PRO A 105 26.29 23.50 -10.10
CA PRO A 105 27.49 23.19 -9.33
C PRO A 105 27.06 22.68 -7.97
N VAL A 106 27.63 21.57 -7.53
CA VAL A 106 27.33 20.99 -6.21
C VAL A 106 27.87 21.95 -5.16
N ILE A 107 27.03 22.90 -4.73
CA ILE A 107 27.41 23.97 -3.79
C ILE A 107 27.72 23.35 -2.43
N ASN A 108 26.95 22.33 -2.05
CA ASN A 108 27.14 21.58 -0.81
C ASN A 108 27.26 20.09 -1.12
N LYS A 109 28.49 19.57 -1.07
CA LYS A 109 28.70 18.11 -1.04
C LYS A 109 28.21 17.60 0.31
N MET A 110 27.28 16.66 0.31
CA MET A 110 26.84 16.01 1.55
C MET A 110 28.07 15.45 2.27
N SER A 111 28.24 15.80 3.54
CA SER A 111 29.30 15.28 4.39
C SER A 111 29.19 13.74 4.48
N ASN A 112 30.30 13.03 4.73
CA ASN A 112 30.24 11.59 5.00
C ASN A 112 29.27 11.34 6.17
N GLN A 113 28.12 10.75 5.86
CA GLN A 113 27.10 10.39 6.83
C GLN A 113 27.42 8.99 7.31
N ILE A 114 27.79 8.86 8.59
CA ILE A 114 27.95 7.55 9.23
C ILE A 114 26.65 7.21 9.92
N ILE A 115 26.01 6.13 9.47
CA ILE A 115 24.84 5.57 10.13
C ILE A 115 25.32 4.81 11.36
N LYS A 116 24.75 5.14 12.51
CA LYS A 116 25.05 4.46 13.78
C LYS A 116 23.99 3.41 14.09
N GLU A 117 24.39 2.37 14.82
CA GLU A 117 23.53 1.25 15.18
C GLU A 117 22.33 1.66 16.06
N ASP A 118 22.52 2.63 16.97
CA ASP A 118 21.46 3.17 17.84
C ASP A 118 20.34 3.83 17.03
N VAL A 119 20.69 4.52 15.93
CA VAL A 119 19.73 5.15 15.03
C VAL A 119 18.91 4.09 14.30
N VAL A 120 19.57 3.03 13.81
CA VAL A 120 18.91 1.91 13.12
C VAL A 120 17.96 1.19 14.09
N LEU A 121 18.44 0.87 15.29
CA LEU A 121 17.64 0.24 16.34
C LEU A 121 16.41 1.08 16.68
N LYS A 122 16.60 2.39 16.90
CA LYS A 122 15.49 3.33 17.17
C LYS A 122 14.44 3.30 16.05
N HIS A 123 14.87 3.25 14.79
CA HIS A 123 13.94 3.21 13.66
C HIS A 123 13.18 1.87 13.61
N LEU A 124 13.86 0.74 13.79
CA LEU A 124 13.24 -0.58 13.84
C LEU A 124 12.24 -0.70 15.00
N SER A 125 12.57 -0.19 16.18
CA SER A 125 11.67 -0.18 17.34
C SER A 125 10.48 0.77 17.17
N SER A 126 10.61 1.81 16.33
CA SER A 126 9.51 2.74 16.04
C SER A 126 8.51 2.22 14.99
N LEU A 127 8.78 1.07 14.36
CA LEU A 127 7.90 0.50 13.35
C LEU A 127 6.49 0.24 13.90
N LYS A 128 5.49 0.56 13.06
CA LYS A 128 4.07 0.29 13.28
C LYS A 128 3.76 -1.14 12.85
N MET A 129 3.33 -1.96 13.81
CA MET A 129 3.11 -3.40 13.61
C MET A 129 1.88 -3.73 12.74
N ASP A 130 0.94 -2.79 12.63
CA ASP A 130 -0.32 -2.91 11.89
C ASP A 130 -0.17 -2.67 10.37
N LYS A 131 1.06 -2.46 9.87
CA LYS A 131 1.32 -2.16 8.46
C LYS A 131 1.61 -3.41 7.65
N SER A 132 1.14 -3.40 6.40
CA SER A 132 1.40 -4.44 5.42
C SER A 132 2.89 -4.51 5.07
N PRO A 133 3.39 -5.71 4.71
CA PRO A 133 4.77 -5.88 4.25
C PRO A 133 5.02 -5.13 2.93
N GLY A 134 6.26 -4.70 2.71
CA GLY A 134 6.69 -4.05 1.48
C GLY A 134 6.85 -5.02 0.31
N MET A 135 7.43 -4.53 -0.79
CA MET A 135 7.81 -5.38 -1.94
C MET A 135 8.84 -6.46 -1.58
N ASP A 136 9.60 -6.24 -0.51
CA ASP A 136 10.52 -7.19 0.13
C ASP A 136 9.81 -8.32 0.88
N LYS A 137 8.48 -8.23 1.04
CA LYS A 137 7.63 -9.18 1.79
C LYS A 137 8.00 -9.29 3.28
N LEU A 138 8.76 -8.35 3.83
CA LEU A 138 9.15 -8.36 5.24
C LEU A 138 8.10 -7.64 6.09
N HIS A 139 7.51 -8.35 7.06
CA HIS A 139 6.48 -7.79 7.92
C HIS A 139 7.09 -6.91 9.03
N PRO A 140 6.54 -5.71 9.32
CA PRO A 140 7.03 -4.82 10.37
C PRO A 140 7.10 -5.47 11.76
N ILE A 141 6.16 -6.38 12.07
CA ILE A 141 6.19 -7.21 13.30
C ILE A 141 7.50 -7.98 13.43
N LEU A 142 7.94 -8.64 12.36
CA LEU A 142 9.17 -9.44 12.38
C LEU A 142 10.40 -8.54 12.57
N LEU A 143 10.46 -7.43 11.82
CA LEU A 143 11.56 -6.46 11.91
C LEU A 143 11.66 -5.84 13.30
N LYS A 144 10.52 -5.54 13.93
CA LYS A 144 10.47 -4.97 15.29
C LYS A 144 10.87 -5.98 16.35
N LYS A 145 10.42 -7.24 16.23
CA LYS A 145 10.80 -8.33 17.16
C LYS A 145 12.29 -8.69 17.07
N LEU A 146 12.86 -8.64 15.87
CA LEU A 146 14.27 -8.95 15.63
C LEU A 146 15.18 -7.72 15.69
N ALA A 147 14.67 -6.55 16.10
CA ALA A 147 15.35 -5.27 15.96
C ALA A 147 16.77 -5.26 16.54
N GLU A 148 16.96 -5.83 17.74
CA GLU A 148 18.27 -5.91 18.40
C GLU A 148 19.28 -6.78 17.64
N SER A 149 18.81 -7.88 17.03
CA SER A 149 19.67 -8.81 16.29
C SER A 149 20.04 -8.26 14.90
N ILE A 150 19.10 -7.56 14.25
CA ILE A 150 19.29 -7.09 12.86
C ILE A 150 19.82 -5.65 12.76
N ALA A 151 19.82 -4.87 13.85
CA ALA A 151 20.28 -3.48 13.83
C ALA A 151 21.75 -3.36 13.38
N LYS A 152 22.64 -4.18 13.94
CA LYS A 152 24.05 -4.22 13.59
C LYS A 152 24.32 -4.60 12.13
N PRO A 153 23.81 -5.73 11.59
CA PRO A 153 24.05 -6.07 10.20
C PRO A 153 23.46 -5.04 9.23
N LEU A 154 22.27 -4.49 9.51
CA LEU A 154 21.69 -3.42 8.69
C LEU A 154 22.53 -2.14 8.70
N CYS A 155 23.08 -1.77 9.85
CA CYS A 155 24.00 -0.63 9.98
C CYS A 155 25.23 -0.78 9.06
N ILE A 156 25.81 -1.98 8.99
CA ILE A 156 26.95 -2.26 8.10
C ILE A 156 26.53 -2.13 6.64
N ILE A 157 25.41 -2.75 6.25
CA ILE A 157 24.89 -2.71 4.88
C ILE A 157 24.61 -1.27 4.43
N PHE A 158 23.98 -0.47 5.29
CA PHE A 158 23.64 0.91 4.94
C PHE A 158 24.88 1.79 4.76
N ASN A 159 25.89 1.67 5.65
CA ASN A 159 27.13 2.41 5.48
C ASN A 159 27.88 1.99 4.20
N GLN A 160 27.95 0.68 3.90
CA GLN A 160 28.53 0.19 2.65
C GLN A 160 27.80 0.71 1.41
N SER A 161 26.47 0.79 1.46
CA SER A 161 25.66 1.34 0.37
C SER A 161 25.86 2.83 0.15
N LEU A 162 26.20 3.59 1.20
CA LEU A 162 26.52 5.02 1.09
C LEU A 162 27.93 5.26 0.56
N ASP A 163 28.86 4.34 0.85
CA ASP A 163 30.24 4.42 0.39
C ASP A 163 30.41 3.94 -1.07
N SER A 164 29.56 3.01 -1.53
CA SER A 164 29.52 2.55 -2.92
C SER A 164 28.96 3.63 -3.84
N LYS A 165 29.85 4.42 -4.46
CA LYS A 165 29.52 5.39 -5.52
C LYS A 165 29.57 4.79 -6.92
#